data_AF-D5VS72-F1
#
_entry.id   AF-D5VS72-F1
#
_cell.length_a   1.000
_cell.length_b   1.000
_cell.length_c   1.000
_cell.angle_alpha   90.00
_cell.angle_beta   90.00
_cell.angle_gamma   90.00
#
_symmetry.space_group_name_H-M   'P 1'
#
loop_
_entity.id
_entity.type
_entity.pdbx_description
1 polymer ?
#
loop_
_entity_poly.entity_id
_entity_poly.type
_entity_poly.pdbx_seq_one_letter_code
_entity_poly.pdbx_strand_id
1 'polypeptide(L)'
;MDLDRKLIEILDILSKYNEPVGAKIIAKELSKRGYKIGERAVRYHLKLLDSMGLTKKVGYLGRIITEKGLEELEKANISYRLGNIYSNILEKVILSDYQAGLVVVNRSIVYTDYEKALSLIKKVYENGLAIGDRVGIVDREKYIELYTLCSLNLDGLLVKNGIPVYHICGGIVKYENYEPVEFKEIIKYKATSIDPLLAFIERKKTDVLGIIENGEGYLPANFRVIGANYRERFERIIKKLDGIISYGSENVLGLDVGEEHIGIVMIGGLSPIAPFVEKDIPTEIIPMSSIVRLSSLHKLEKKSLKISTKKANVRIKTALSKMINLMAHVNYDIYEKDGDVIVNIGYIDKKYLDEALDILKEAYSKGLGISDRFGYEVLKDKVKIKTICAVTLDGIINNLGVPIIPKYGGILEVKEEEMRFIDIIKYSGTSLDPHEIFFNKVDCETTFLAGFREIHRICREELERIIELLEWNGIKCIGEPNNELAGVKVNKDMCGVITIGGANPLSFLNENEISVEIKAMHEITKFSELISYKDI
;
A
#
# COMPACT_ATOMS: atom_id res chain seq x y z
N MET A 1 -25.06 -5.01 -12.67
CA MET A 1 -24.42 -4.22 -13.74
C MET A 1 -23.31 -3.43 -13.07
N ASP A 2 -22.06 -3.48 -13.54
CA ASP A 2 -20.98 -2.81 -12.79
C ASP A 2 -21.11 -1.29 -12.95
N LEU A 3 -21.35 -0.60 -11.83
CA LEU A 3 -21.70 0.81 -11.81
C LEU A 3 -20.43 1.64 -11.62
N ASP A 4 -20.24 2.70 -12.41
CA ASP A 4 -19.07 3.57 -12.23
C ASP A 4 -19.01 4.14 -10.80
N ARG A 5 -17.82 4.17 -10.19
CA ARG A 5 -17.65 4.60 -8.79
C ARG A 5 -18.24 5.99 -8.53
N LYS A 6 -18.19 6.90 -9.50
CA LYS A 6 -18.76 8.26 -9.39
C LYS A 6 -20.28 8.22 -9.27
N LEU A 7 -20.95 7.22 -9.85
CA LEU A 7 -22.39 6.98 -9.72
C LEU A 7 -22.73 6.37 -8.34
N ILE A 8 -21.93 5.41 -7.86
CA ILE A 8 -22.08 4.81 -6.51
C ILE A 8 -21.94 5.90 -5.44
N GLU A 9 -20.94 6.77 -5.57
CA GLU A 9 -20.69 7.90 -4.67
C GLU A 9 -21.85 8.93 -4.67
N ILE A 10 -22.46 9.19 -5.82
CA ILE A 10 -23.67 10.03 -5.91
C ILE A 10 -24.85 9.37 -5.18
N LEU A 11 -25.01 8.05 -5.27
CA LEU A 11 -26.05 7.31 -4.54
C LEU A 11 -25.80 7.33 -3.02
N ASP A 12 -24.57 7.11 -2.55
CA ASP A 12 -24.22 7.22 -1.12
C ASP A 12 -24.35 8.65 -0.57
N ILE A 13 -24.08 9.68 -1.38
CA ILE A 13 -24.39 11.06 -1.01
C ILE A 13 -25.91 11.21 -0.85
N LEU A 14 -26.71 10.75 -1.83
CA LEU A 14 -28.17 10.89 -1.79
C LEU A 14 -28.83 10.10 -0.64
N SER A 15 -28.33 8.92 -0.28
CA SER A 15 -28.86 8.12 0.83
C SER A 15 -28.60 8.72 2.23
N LYS A 16 -27.87 9.84 2.32
CA LYS A 16 -27.55 10.55 3.56
C LYS A 16 -28.39 11.82 3.77
N TYR A 17 -29.34 12.10 2.88
CA TYR A 17 -30.28 13.23 2.99
C TYR A 17 -31.73 12.74 2.94
N ASN A 18 -32.56 13.25 3.86
CA ASN A 18 -34.00 13.00 3.87
C ASN A 18 -34.77 13.94 2.90
N GLU A 19 -34.06 14.82 2.19
CA GLU A 19 -34.62 15.86 1.31
C GLU A 19 -33.99 15.77 -0.10
N PRO A 20 -34.67 16.28 -1.16
CA PRO A 20 -34.14 16.21 -2.52
C PRO A 20 -32.86 17.06 -2.70
N VAL A 21 -31.75 16.42 -3.07
CA VAL A 21 -30.44 17.08 -3.12
C VAL A 21 -30.14 17.66 -4.52
N GLY A 22 -29.77 18.93 -4.56
CA GLY A 22 -29.36 19.63 -5.78
C GLY A 22 -27.93 19.28 -6.23
N ALA A 23 -27.69 19.30 -7.55
CA ALA A 23 -26.40 18.92 -8.13
C ALA A 23 -25.19 19.74 -7.61
N LYS A 24 -25.40 21.00 -7.21
CA LYS A 24 -24.38 21.87 -6.59
C LYS A 24 -23.88 21.33 -5.25
N ILE A 25 -24.78 20.76 -4.43
CA ILE A 25 -24.44 20.16 -3.14
C ILE A 25 -23.68 18.86 -3.39
N ILE A 26 -24.20 18.00 -4.27
CA ILE A 26 -23.57 16.72 -4.63
C ILE A 26 -22.15 16.95 -5.19
N ALA A 27 -21.93 17.95 -6.05
CA ALA A 27 -20.60 18.34 -6.52
C ALA A 27 -19.66 18.77 -5.38
N LYS A 28 -20.16 19.50 -4.38
CA LYS A 28 -19.38 19.91 -3.19
C LYS A 28 -18.99 18.70 -2.34
N GLU A 29 -19.91 17.76 -2.10
CA GLU A 29 -19.64 16.56 -1.32
C GLU A 29 -18.72 15.57 -2.06
N LEU A 30 -18.88 15.41 -3.37
CA LEU A 30 -17.94 14.67 -4.24
C LEU A 30 -16.52 15.25 -4.17
N SER A 31 -16.39 16.57 -4.21
CA SER A 31 -15.10 17.27 -4.13
C SER A 31 -14.37 17.00 -2.80
N LYS A 32 -15.06 17.00 -1.65
CA LYS A 32 -14.48 16.59 -0.35
C LYS A 32 -13.94 15.15 -0.38
N ARG A 33 -14.59 14.27 -1.15
CA ARG A 33 -14.19 12.87 -1.36
C ARG A 33 -13.10 12.71 -2.43
N GLY A 34 -12.60 13.80 -3.01
CA GLY A 34 -11.53 13.85 -4.01
C GLY A 34 -12.00 13.93 -5.47
N TYR A 35 -13.27 13.65 -5.75
CA TYR A 35 -13.79 13.64 -7.10
C TYR A 35 -13.99 15.07 -7.62
N LYS A 36 -13.06 15.56 -8.47
CA LYS A 36 -13.15 16.89 -9.11
C LYS A 36 -14.19 16.89 -10.24
N ILE A 37 -15.48 16.87 -9.86
CA ILE A 37 -16.61 16.80 -10.78
C ILE A 37 -17.47 18.06 -10.67
N GLY A 38 -17.43 18.90 -11.70
CA GLY A 38 -18.25 20.13 -11.77
C GLY A 38 -19.74 19.85 -11.91
N GLU A 39 -20.58 20.82 -11.53
CA GLU A 39 -22.04 20.63 -11.45
C GLU A 39 -22.68 20.14 -12.76
N ARG A 40 -22.17 20.58 -13.93
CA ARG A 40 -22.65 20.11 -15.25
C ARG A 40 -22.49 18.59 -15.43
N ALA A 41 -21.38 18.02 -14.97
CA ALA A 41 -21.12 16.58 -15.03
C ALA A 41 -21.96 15.82 -13.99
N VAL A 42 -22.14 16.36 -12.78
CA VAL A 42 -23.09 15.81 -11.79
C VAL A 42 -24.51 15.79 -12.34
N ARG A 43 -24.97 16.86 -13.02
CA ARG A 43 -26.28 16.90 -13.70
C ARG A 43 -26.42 15.85 -14.81
N TYR A 44 -25.32 15.44 -15.46
CA TYR A 44 -25.30 14.35 -16.44
C TYR A 44 -25.38 12.98 -15.76
N HIS A 45 -24.54 12.72 -14.74
CA HIS A 45 -24.58 11.49 -13.96
C HIS A 45 -25.96 11.26 -13.29
N LEU A 46 -26.58 12.32 -12.78
CA LEU A 46 -27.95 12.24 -12.25
C LEU A 46 -28.99 11.90 -13.33
N LYS A 47 -28.85 12.37 -14.57
CA LYS A 47 -29.75 11.95 -15.67
C LYS A 47 -29.60 10.46 -15.99
N LEU A 48 -28.38 9.92 -15.90
CA LEU A 48 -28.11 8.50 -16.11
C LEU A 48 -28.71 7.65 -14.97
N LEU A 49 -28.53 8.05 -13.71
CA LEU A 49 -29.18 7.42 -12.56
C LEU A 49 -30.73 7.51 -12.62
N ASP A 50 -31.25 8.65 -13.08
CA ASP A 50 -32.69 8.86 -13.32
C ASP A 50 -33.19 7.87 -14.40
N SER A 51 -32.45 7.67 -15.51
CA SER A 51 -32.84 6.72 -16.57
C SER A 51 -32.67 5.24 -16.19
N MET A 52 -31.82 4.94 -15.21
CA MET A 52 -31.66 3.60 -14.64
C MET A 52 -32.72 3.30 -13.55
N GLY A 53 -33.50 4.31 -13.15
CA GLY A 53 -34.50 4.23 -12.07
C GLY A 53 -33.90 4.17 -10.66
N LEU A 54 -32.63 4.54 -10.51
CA LEU A 54 -31.90 4.54 -9.24
C LEU A 54 -32.04 5.87 -8.48
N THR A 55 -32.34 6.96 -9.20
CA THR A 55 -32.75 8.24 -8.63
C THR A 55 -34.07 8.71 -9.22
N LYS A 56 -34.74 9.62 -8.51
CA LYS A 56 -35.97 10.29 -8.98
C LYS A 56 -35.82 11.79 -8.81
N LYS A 57 -35.96 12.54 -9.91
CA LYS A 57 -35.98 14.01 -9.91
C LYS A 57 -37.25 14.53 -9.22
N VAL A 58 -37.10 15.45 -8.27
CA VAL A 58 -38.20 16.12 -7.55
C VAL A 58 -38.20 17.61 -7.92
N GLY A 59 -39.02 17.96 -8.93
CA GLY A 59 -39.20 19.33 -9.39
C GLY A 59 -37.90 20.05 -9.73
N TYR A 60 -37.68 21.22 -9.13
CA TYR A 60 -36.41 21.97 -9.18
C TYR A 60 -35.52 21.76 -7.94
N LEU A 61 -36.02 21.08 -6.90
CA LEU A 61 -35.34 20.94 -5.61
C LEU A 61 -34.08 20.07 -5.72
N GLY A 62 -34.21 18.89 -6.36
CA GLY A 62 -33.09 17.96 -6.46
C GLY A 62 -33.47 16.58 -6.98
N ARG A 63 -32.68 15.58 -6.61
CA ARG A 63 -33.02 14.14 -6.71
C ARG A 63 -33.17 13.56 -5.32
N ILE A 64 -34.01 12.53 -5.21
CA ILE A 64 -33.95 11.54 -4.14
C ILE A 64 -33.43 10.22 -4.72
N ILE A 65 -32.84 9.37 -3.88
CA ILE A 65 -32.58 7.97 -4.21
C ILE A 65 -33.91 7.18 -4.20
N THR A 66 -34.01 6.12 -5.00
CA THR A 66 -35.16 5.20 -4.98
C THR A 66 -34.85 3.96 -4.14
N GLU A 67 -35.84 3.13 -3.80
CA GLU A 67 -35.62 1.82 -3.17
C GLU A 67 -34.69 0.94 -4.03
N LYS A 68 -34.93 0.88 -5.34
CA LYS A 68 -34.02 0.26 -6.31
C LYS A 68 -32.61 0.87 -6.30
N GLY A 69 -32.50 2.18 -6.07
CA GLY A 69 -31.24 2.90 -5.90
C GLY A 69 -30.51 2.51 -4.63
N LEU A 70 -31.23 2.30 -3.52
CA LEU A 70 -30.69 1.79 -2.26
C LEU A 70 -30.24 0.34 -2.41
N GLU A 71 -31.04 -0.53 -3.03
CA GLU A 71 -30.65 -1.91 -3.35
C GLU A 71 -29.39 -1.97 -4.23
N GLU A 72 -29.32 -1.18 -5.30
CA GLU A 72 -28.15 -1.18 -6.19
C GLU A 72 -26.93 -0.53 -5.50
N LEU A 73 -27.13 0.42 -4.59
CA LEU A 73 -26.09 0.95 -3.70
C LEU A 73 -25.59 -0.10 -2.70
N GLU A 74 -26.45 -0.98 -2.18
CA GLU A 74 -26.07 -2.11 -1.33
C GLU A 74 -25.33 -3.22 -2.10
N LYS A 75 -25.75 -3.51 -3.33
CA LYS A 75 -25.09 -4.48 -4.21
C LYS A 75 -23.73 -3.97 -4.69
N ALA A 76 -23.67 -2.74 -5.21
CA ALA A 76 -22.42 -2.09 -5.62
C ALA A 76 -21.50 -1.77 -4.43
N ASN A 77 -22.05 -1.70 -3.20
CA ASN A 77 -21.28 -1.62 -1.96
C ASN A 77 -20.25 -2.75 -1.84
N ILE A 78 -20.43 -3.92 -2.46
CA ILE A 78 -19.47 -5.03 -2.36
C ILE A 78 -18.15 -4.65 -3.05
N SER A 79 -18.20 -4.27 -4.34
CA SER A 79 -17.04 -3.77 -5.10
C SER A 79 -16.42 -2.50 -4.49
N TYR A 80 -17.25 -1.67 -3.84
CA TYR A 80 -16.83 -0.45 -3.16
C TYR A 80 -16.11 -0.72 -1.83
N ARG A 81 -16.66 -1.60 -0.97
CA ARG A 81 -16.08 -2.05 0.31
C ARG A 81 -14.76 -2.79 0.13
N LEU A 82 -14.62 -3.56 -0.95
CA LEU A 82 -13.35 -4.19 -1.37
C LEU A 82 -12.20 -3.17 -1.48
N GLY A 83 -12.45 -2.00 -2.08
CA GLY A 83 -11.48 -0.89 -2.09
C GLY A 83 -11.35 -0.20 -0.72
N ASN A 84 -12.46 -0.11 0.02
CA ASN A 84 -12.54 0.60 1.30
C ASN A 84 -11.68 -0.03 2.41
N ILE A 85 -11.58 -1.36 2.49
CA ILE A 85 -10.72 -2.03 3.50
C ILE A 85 -9.24 -1.72 3.25
N TYR A 86 -8.77 -1.82 2.01
CA TYR A 86 -7.36 -1.54 1.71
C TYR A 86 -7.00 -0.05 1.89
N SER A 87 -7.92 0.86 1.53
CA SER A 87 -7.83 2.29 1.85
C SER A 87 -7.69 2.54 3.36
N ASN A 88 -8.62 2.00 4.17
CA ASN A 88 -8.62 2.18 5.62
C ASN A 88 -7.37 1.58 6.29
N ILE A 89 -6.88 0.43 5.82
CA ILE A 89 -5.62 -0.16 6.29
C ILE A 89 -4.45 0.80 6.08
N LEU A 90 -4.28 1.34 4.87
CA LEU A 90 -3.22 2.31 4.59
C LEU A 90 -3.39 3.58 5.44
N GLU A 91 -4.60 4.13 5.53
CA GLU A 91 -4.90 5.30 6.34
C GLU A 91 -4.47 5.10 7.81
N LYS A 92 -4.87 3.99 8.45
CA LYS A 92 -4.49 3.73 9.85
C LYS A 92 -3.00 3.47 10.02
N VAL A 93 -2.34 2.80 9.08
CA VAL A 93 -0.88 2.58 9.07
C VAL A 93 -0.13 3.93 9.03
N ILE A 94 -0.51 4.82 8.11
CA ILE A 94 0.14 6.12 7.89
C ILE A 94 -0.09 7.08 9.08
N LEU A 95 -1.30 7.11 9.64
CA LEU A 95 -1.66 7.97 10.77
C LEU A 95 -1.21 7.44 12.13
N SER A 96 -0.83 6.16 12.23
CA SER A 96 -0.26 5.59 13.45
C SER A 96 1.22 5.94 13.62
N ASP A 97 1.64 6.06 14.88
CA ASP A 97 3.04 6.15 15.27
C ASP A 97 3.19 5.52 16.66
N TYR A 98 3.56 4.24 16.68
CA TYR A 98 3.78 3.50 17.92
C TYR A 98 4.92 4.10 18.78
N GLN A 99 5.88 4.81 18.18
CA GLN A 99 6.99 5.44 18.91
C GLN A 99 6.59 6.76 19.57
N ALA A 100 5.75 7.57 18.90
CA ALA A 100 5.09 8.73 19.51
C ALA A 100 3.89 8.34 20.41
N GLY A 101 3.56 7.05 20.49
CA GLY A 101 2.47 6.53 21.32
C GLY A 101 1.08 6.79 20.76
N LEU A 102 0.92 6.92 19.44
CA LEU A 102 -0.36 6.99 18.73
C LEU A 102 -0.67 5.64 18.08
N VAL A 103 -1.67 4.92 18.60
CA VAL A 103 -1.90 3.52 18.29
C VAL A 103 -3.31 3.22 17.80
N VAL A 104 -3.40 2.35 16.78
CA VAL A 104 -4.65 1.82 16.22
C VAL A 104 -5.23 0.79 17.19
N VAL A 105 -6.49 0.96 17.57
CA VAL A 105 -7.25 -0.02 18.35
C VAL A 105 -8.45 -0.54 17.57
N ASN A 106 -8.89 -1.74 17.91
CA ASN A 106 -10.24 -2.22 17.63
C ASN A 106 -11.12 -1.87 18.83
N ARG A 107 -12.42 -1.64 18.62
CA ARG A 107 -13.40 -1.48 19.69
C ARG A 107 -14.32 -2.71 19.70
N SER A 108 -14.67 -3.20 20.88
CA SER A 108 -15.71 -4.22 21.04
C SER A 108 -16.64 -3.86 22.20
N ILE A 109 -17.90 -4.23 22.09
CA ILE A 109 -18.91 -4.13 23.14
C ILE A 109 -19.23 -5.55 23.58
N VAL A 110 -19.12 -5.85 24.87
CA VAL A 110 -19.39 -7.18 25.42
C VAL A 110 -20.45 -7.09 26.51
N TYR A 111 -21.55 -7.84 26.35
CA TYR A 111 -22.66 -7.85 27.30
C TYR A 111 -22.39 -8.86 28.44
N THR A 112 -21.52 -8.47 29.38
CA THR A 112 -21.14 -9.24 30.59
C THR A 112 -20.70 -8.29 31.70
N ASP A 113 -20.55 -8.80 32.92
CA ASP A 113 -19.98 -8.09 34.07
C ASP A 113 -18.47 -7.81 33.94
N TYR A 114 -18.00 -6.79 34.66
CA TYR A 114 -16.60 -6.33 34.65
C TYR A 114 -15.59 -7.41 35.06
N GLU A 115 -15.87 -8.17 36.13
CA GLU A 115 -14.94 -9.18 36.66
C GLU A 115 -14.73 -10.34 35.67
N LYS A 116 -15.80 -10.83 35.05
CA LYS A 116 -15.73 -11.86 34.00
C LYS A 116 -15.05 -11.33 32.74
N ALA A 117 -15.26 -10.07 32.37
CA ALA A 117 -14.54 -9.45 31.25
C ALA A 117 -13.04 -9.32 31.54
N LEU A 118 -12.67 -8.82 32.72
CA LEU A 118 -11.29 -8.66 33.15
C LEU A 118 -10.58 -10.02 33.26
N SER A 119 -11.26 -11.04 33.79
CA SER A 119 -10.75 -12.41 33.92
C SER A 119 -10.44 -13.05 32.57
N LEU A 120 -11.36 -12.96 31.60
CA LEU A 120 -11.14 -13.49 30.25
C LEU A 120 -10.02 -12.73 29.51
N ILE A 121 -9.99 -11.40 29.59
CA ILE A 121 -8.94 -10.58 28.98
C ILE A 121 -7.56 -10.90 29.60
N LYS A 122 -7.45 -10.96 30.93
CA LYS A 122 -6.21 -11.31 31.64
C LYS A 122 -5.64 -12.64 31.15
N LYS A 123 -6.46 -13.71 31.13
CA LYS A 123 -6.04 -15.04 30.65
C LYS A 123 -5.37 -15.01 29.26
N VAL A 124 -5.88 -14.20 28.33
CA VAL A 124 -5.32 -14.10 26.97
C VAL A 124 -3.98 -13.36 26.97
N TYR A 125 -3.87 -12.24 27.70
CA TYR A 125 -2.62 -11.48 27.81
C TYR A 125 -1.54 -12.27 28.57
N GLU A 126 -1.90 -12.89 29.70
CA GLU A 126 -1.02 -13.75 30.51
C GLU A 126 -0.44 -14.93 29.71
N ASN A 127 -1.18 -15.46 28.73
CA ASN A 127 -0.69 -16.51 27.82
C ASN A 127 0.02 -15.99 26.57
N GLY A 128 0.11 -14.68 26.38
CA GLY A 128 0.82 -14.04 25.26
C GLY A 128 -0.02 -13.87 24.00
N LEU A 129 -1.28 -14.33 23.99
CA LEU A 129 -2.18 -14.42 22.82
C LEU A 129 -2.85 -13.08 22.44
N ALA A 130 -2.17 -11.96 22.70
CA ALA A 130 -2.60 -10.58 22.42
C ALA A 130 -1.51 -9.77 21.71
N ILE A 131 -1.87 -8.63 21.09
CA ILE A 131 -0.91 -7.67 20.54
C ILE A 131 -0.54 -6.64 21.60
N GLY A 132 0.77 -6.38 21.79
CA GLY A 132 1.28 -5.50 22.85
C GLY A 132 0.90 -5.97 24.26
N ASP A 133 1.10 -5.12 25.26
CA ASP A 133 0.86 -5.37 26.68
C ASP A 133 -0.31 -4.53 27.25
N ARG A 134 -1.14 -3.94 26.38
CA ARG A 134 -2.10 -2.89 26.75
C ARG A 134 -3.50 -3.06 26.16
N VAL A 135 -4.50 -2.74 26.99
CA VAL A 135 -5.93 -2.79 26.67
C VAL A 135 -6.67 -1.63 27.33
N GLY A 136 -7.69 -1.08 26.67
CA GLY A 136 -8.68 -0.21 27.29
C GLY A 136 -9.88 -1.04 27.74
N ILE A 137 -10.35 -0.86 28.98
CA ILE A 137 -11.53 -1.53 29.52
C ILE A 137 -12.39 -0.44 30.17
N VAL A 138 -13.61 -0.24 29.68
CA VAL A 138 -14.52 0.79 30.19
C VAL A 138 -15.86 0.15 30.52
N ASP A 139 -16.25 0.20 31.79
CA ASP A 139 -17.57 -0.24 32.24
C ASP A 139 -18.63 0.80 31.84
N ARG A 140 -19.77 0.33 31.32
CA ARG A 140 -20.95 1.12 30.92
C ARG A 140 -22.22 0.63 31.61
N GLU A 141 -22.10 -0.02 32.77
CA GLU A 141 -23.14 -0.63 33.62
C GLU A 141 -23.88 -1.82 33.00
N LYS A 142 -24.17 -1.76 31.70
CA LYS A 142 -24.94 -2.76 30.94
C LYS A 142 -24.08 -3.62 30.01
N TYR A 143 -22.84 -3.18 29.77
CA TYR A 143 -21.85 -3.82 28.92
C TYR A 143 -20.46 -3.25 29.22
N ILE A 144 -19.42 -3.95 28.78
CA ILE A 144 -18.03 -3.50 28.85
C ILE A 144 -17.57 -3.10 27.44
N GLU A 145 -16.98 -1.92 27.29
CA GLU A 145 -16.22 -1.56 26.10
C GLU A 145 -14.76 -2.03 26.24
N LEU A 146 -14.28 -2.74 25.23
CA LEU A 146 -12.91 -3.24 25.14
C LEU A 146 -12.19 -2.58 23.96
N TYR A 147 -10.96 -2.11 24.21
CA TYR A 147 -10.10 -1.49 23.20
C TYR A 147 -8.78 -2.25 23.10
N THR A 148 -8.64 -3.11 22.09
CA THR A 148 -7.46 -3.97 21.88
C THR A 148 -6.56 -3.42 20.78
N LEU A 149 -5.24 -3.54 20.94
CA LEU A 149 -4.28 -3.09 19.92
C LEU A 149 -4.43 -3.88 18.61
N CYS A 150 -4.44 -3.16 17.49
CA CYS A 150 -4.50 -3.75 16.14
C CYS A 150 -3.09 -4.13 15.63
N SER A 151 -2.98 -5.06 14.67
CA SER A 151 -1.67 -5.43 14.09
C SER A 151 -1.04 -4.31 13.29
N LEU A 152 -1.86 -3.39 12.77
CA LEU A 152 -1.43 -2.23 12.00
C LEU A 152 -0.47 -1.30 12.76
N ASN A 153 -0.33 -1.45 14.08
CA ASN A 153 0.69 -0.76 14.87
C ASN A 153 2.11 -1.23 14.54
N LEU A 154 2.32 -2.52 14.21
CA LEU A 154 3.60 -2.97 13.66
C LEU A 154 3.79 -2.43 12.24
N ASP A 155 2.74 -2.48 11.43
CA ASP A 155 2.80 -2.13 10.02
C ASP A 155 3.09 -0.63 9.84
N GLY A 156 2.53 0.23 10.71
CA GLY A 156 2.89 1.66 10.84
C GLY A 156 4.30 1.87 11.39
N LEU A 157 4.72 1.15 12.43
CA LEU A 157 6.08 1.21 12.96
C LEU A 157 7.14 0.86 11.88
N LEU A 158 6.86 -0.14 11.03
CA LEU A 158 7.70 -0.52 9.90
C LEU A 158 7.74 0.57 8.83
N VAL A 159 6.59 1.14 8.43
CA VAL A 159 6.51 2.23 7.46
C VAL A 159 7.24 3.50 7.94
N LYS A 160 7.05 3.93 9.20
CA LYS A 160 7.79 5.07 9.79
C LYS A 160 9.29 4.81 9.91
N ASN A 161 9.73 3.56 9.79
CA ASN A 161 11.13 3.17 9.75
C ASN A 161 11.53 2.68 8.33
N GLY A 162 10.88 3.16 7.26
CA GLY A 162 11.30 2.96 5.87
C GLY A 162 11.14 1.54 5.29
N ILE A 163 10.28 0.70 5.88
CA ILE A 163 9.98 -0.66 5.40
C ILE A 163 8.56 -0.69 4.81
N PRO A 164 8.38 -0.86 3.49
CA PRO A 164 7.06 -0.97 2.86
C PRO A 164 6.42 -2.34 3.16
N VAL A 165 5.16 -2.33 3.59
CA VAL A 165 4.45 -3.53 4.07
C VAL A 165 3.23 -3.90 3.20
N TYR A 166 3.24 -5.11 2.65
CA TYR A 166 2.19 -5.60 1.76
C TYR A 166 1.27 -6.61 2.46
N HIS A 167 0.04 -6.17 2.69
CA HIS A 167 -0.98 -6.94 3.41
C HIS A 167 -1.59 -8.01 2.49
N ILE A 168 -1.59 -9.29 2.92
CA ILE A 168 -1.97 -10.44 2.07
C ILE A 168 -3.33 -11.02 2.49
N CYS A 169 -3.45 -11.51 3.72
CA CYS A 169 -4.67 -12.14 4.22
C CYS A 169 -4.79 -12.07 5.75
N GLY A 170 -5.99 -12.31 6.26
CA GLY A 170 -6.21 -12.74 7.64
C GLY A 170 -6.82 -14.14 7.65
N GLY A 171 -6.70 -14.85 8.76
CA GLY A 171 -7.07 -16.25 8.87
C GLY A 171 -7.09 -16.75 10.30
N ILE A 172 -7.19 -18.08 10.44
CA ILE A 172 -6.98 -18.79 11.70
C ILE A 172 -5.75 -19.68 11.59
N VAL A 173 -4.88 -19.65 12.61
CA VAL A 173 -3.72 -20.53 12.75
C VAL A 173 -4.04 -21.64 13.74
N LYS A 174 -3.83 -22.89 13.33
CA LYS A 174 -3.90 -24.05 14.22
C LYS A 174 -2.71 -24.04 15.17
N TYR A 175 -3.00 -24.26 16.46
CA TYR A 175 -2.00 -24.53 17.49
C TYR A 175 -2.06 -26.00 17.90
N GLU A 176 -0.90 -26.56 18.23
CA GLU A 176 -0.72 -27.88 18.86
C GLU A 176 0.41 -27.77 19.88
N ASN A 177 0.25 -28.36 21.07
CA ASN A 177 1.26 -28.31 22.13
C ASN A 177 1.77 -26.89 22.47
N TYR A 178 0.88 -25.88 22.43
CA TYR A 178 1.15 -24.45 22.60
C TYR A 178 2.00 -23.77 21.51
N GLU A 179 2.33 -24.45 20.40
CA GLU A 179 3.11 -23.90 19.28
C GLU A 179 2.25 -23.75 18.01
N PRO A 180 2.48 -22.72 17.17
CA PRO A 180 1.73 -22.49 15.93
C PRO A 180 2.18 -23.44 14.80
N VAL A 181 1.22 -24.09 14.13
CA VAL A 181 1.48 -25.12 13.11
C VAL A 181 1.26 -24.62 11.68
N GLU A 182 0.00 -24.31 11.33
CA GLU A 182 -0.40 -23.92 9.96
C GLU A 182 -1.59 -22.95 9.99
N PHE A 183 -1.75 -22.12 8.96
CA PHE A 183 -3.02 -21.46 8.66
C PHE A 183 -4.05 -22.48 8.19
N LYS A 184 -5.19 -22.60 8.88
CA LYS A 184 -6.23 -23.57 8.54
C LYS A 184 -7.25 -23.05 7.52
N GLU A 185 -7.63 -21.78 7.66
CA GLU A 185 -8.49 -21.05 6.72
C GLU A 185 -7.96 -19.62 6.59
N ILE A 186 -8.04 -19.03 5.39
CA ILE A 186 -7.61 -17.64 5.11
C ILE A 186 -8.58 -16.89 4.18
N ILE A 187 -8.64 -15.58 4.33
CA ILE A 187 -9.35 -14.65 3.44
C ILE A 187 -8.38 -13.54 3.01
N LYS A 188 -8.14 -13.41 1.70
CA LYS A 188 -7.21 -12.41 1.14
C LYS A 188 -7.81 -11.01 1.18
N TYR A 189 -7.07 -10.02 1.70
CA TYR A 189 -7.55 -8.63 1.87
C TYR A 189 -8.02 -8.00 0.55
N LYS A 190 -7.34 -8.30 -0.57
CA LYS A 190 -7.71 -7.83 -1.92
C LYS A 190 -8.95 -8.50 -2.52
N ALA A 191 -9.58 -9.41 -1.77
CA ALA A 191 -10.72 -10.23 -2.20
C ALA A 191 -11.86 -10.29 -1.15
N THR A 192 -11.86 -9.39 -0.15
CA THR A 192 -12.94 -9.30 0.84
C THR A 192 -13.43 -7.86 1.07
N SER A 193 -14.72 -7.72 1.29
CA SER A 193 -15.42 -6.50 1.71
C SER A 193 -15.68 -6.44 3.23
N ILE A 194 -15.24 -7.46 3.97
CA ILE A 194 -15.39 -7.64 5.43
C ILE A 194 -14.01 -7.98 6.02
N ASP A 195 -13.72 -7.57 7.25
CA ASP A 195 -12.47 -7.96 7.92
C ASP A 195 -12.38 -9.50 8.07
N PRO A 196 -11.27 -10.15 7.65
CA PRO A 196 -11.11 -11.59 7.77
C PRO A 196 -11.32 -12.15 9.18
N LEU A 197 -10.76 -11.49 10.20
CA LEU A 197 -10.77 -12.03 11.57
C LEU A 197 -12.15 -11.93 12.19
N LEU A 198 -12.86 -10.83 11.92
CA LEU A 198 -14.28 -10.69 12.27
C LEU A 198 -15.09 -11.85 11.71
N ALA A 199 -14.94 -12.14 10.41
CA ALA A 199 -15.67 -13.21 9.73
C ALA A 199 -15.36 -14.63 10.26
N PHE A 200 -14.18 -14.87 10.84
CA PHE A 200 -13.87 -16.13 11.52
C PHE A 200 -14.42 -16.17 12.96
N ILE A 201 -14.32 -15.08 13.71
CA ILE A 201 -14.82 -15.00 15.09
C ILE A 201 -16.35 -15.14 15.14
N GLU A 202 -17.09 -14.36 14.34
CA GLU A 202 -18.56 -14.42 14.27
C GLU A 202 -19.09 -15.80 13.86
N ARG A 203 -18.29 -16.56 13.10
CA ARG A 203 -18.62 -17.93 12.66
C ARG A 203 -18.17 -19.02 13.64
N LYS A 204 -17.69 -18.66 14.83
CA LYS A 204 -17.12 -19.58 15.83
C LYS A 204 -16.06 -20.52 15.23
N LYS A 205 -15.17 -19.96 14.40
CA LYS A 205 -14.03 -20.67 13.80
C LYS A 205 -12.74 -20.54 14.63
N THR A 206 -12.82 -19.90 15.78
CA THR A 206 -11.72 -19.72 16.73
C THR A 206 -11.86 -20.67 17.90
N ASP A 207 -10.72 -20.98 18.52
CA ASP A 207 -10.65 -21.65 19.81
C ASP A 207 -9.39 -21.13 20.49
N VAL A 208 -9.50 -19.95 21.11
CA VAL A 208 -8.42 -19.31 21.87
C VAL A 208 -8.34 -19.87 23.29
N LEU A 209 -9.49 -20.30 23.83
CA LEU A 209 -9.55 -20.93 25.15
C LEU A 209 -8.90 -22.32 25.19
N GLY A 210 -9.06 -23.17 24.17
CA GLY A 210 -8.33 -24.43 24.05
C GLY A 210 -6.81 -24.23 24.11
N ILE A 211 -6.29 -23.24 23.37
CA ILE A 211 -4.84 -22.93 23.35
C ILE A 211 -4.34 -22.55 24.75
N ILE A 212 -5.19 -21.93 25.57
CA ILE A 212 -4.87 -21.56 26.96
C ILE A 212 -4.96 -22.79 27.88
N GLU A 213 -6.02 -23.60 27.74
CA GLU A 213 -6.39 -24.63 28.72
C GLU A 213 -5.74 -26.00 28.45
N ASN A 214 -5.41 -26.33 27.19
CA ASN A 214 -4.76 -27.60 26.79
C ASN A 214 -3.62 -27.46 25.74
N GLY A 215 -3.51 -26.31 25.07
CA GLY A 215 -2.44 -26.03 24.09
C GLY A 215 -2.79 -26.37 22.64
N GLU A 216 -4.01 -26.80 22.35
CA GLU A 216 -4.57 -27.03 21.01
C GLU A 216 -5.69 -26.04 20.71
N GLY A 217 -5.85 -25.62 19.45
CA GLY A 217 -6.97 -24.74 19.07
C GLY A 217 -6.70 -23.88 17.85
N TYR A 218 -7.43 -22.76 17.71
CA TYR A 218 -7.42 -21.90 16.52
C TYR A 218 -7.35 -20.41 16.87
N LEU A 219 -6.19 -19.80 16.65
CA LEU A 219 -5.94 -18.38 16.94
C LEU A 219 -6.20 -17.50 15.71
N PRO A 220 -6.97 -16.40 15.82
CA PRO A 220 -7.00 -15.35 14.79
C PRO A 220 -5.59 -14.83 14.47
N ALA A 221 -5.23 -14.75 13.19
CA ALA A 221 -3.91 -14.32 12.77
C ALA A 221 -3.92 -13.55 11.44
N ASN A 222 -3.08 -12.53 11.33
CA ASN A 222 -2.87 -11.76 10.10
C ASN A 222 -1.58 -12.21 9.40
N PHE A 223 -1.54 -12.11 8.07
CA PHE A 223 -0.36 -12.36 7.25
C PHE A 223 -0.08 -11.20 6.29
N ARG A 224 1.17 -10.72 6.34
CA ARG A 224 1.72 -9.68 5.46
C ARG A 224 3.10 -10.11 4.97
N VAL A 225 3.63 -9.40 3.98
CA VAL A 225 5.00 -9.58 3.48
C VAL A 225 5.75 -8.25 3.38
N ILE A 226 7.06 -8.30 3.57
CA ILE A 226 8.04 -7.23 3.26
C ILE A 226 9.09 -7.78 2.29
N GLY A 227 9.88 -6.93 1.62
CA GLY A 227 11.02 -7.41 0.81
C GLY A 227 12.07 -8.14 1.66
N ALA A 228 12.67 -9.20 1.11
CA ALA A 228 13.70 -9.98 1.80
C ALA A 228 14.92 -9.14 2.20
N ASN A 229 15.31 -8.15 1.40
CA ASN A 229 16.45 -7.27 1.70
C ASN A 229 16.20 -6.36 2.92
N TYR A 230 14.94 -6.18 3.36
CA TYR A 230 14.63 -5.46 4.60
C TYR A 230 14.82 -6.30 5.87
N ARG A 231 15.25 -7.58 5.78
CA ARG A 231 15.38 -8.52 6.92
C ARG A 231 16.02 -7.90 8.14
N GLU A 232 17.21 -7.33 8.00
CA GLU A 232 17.97 -6.86 9.15
C GLU A 232 17.33 -5.63 9.80
N ARG A 233 16.83 -4.69 8.98
CA ARG A 233 16.09 -3.51 9.45
C ARG A 233 14.83 -3.95 10.22
N PHE A 234 14.10 -4.94 9.71
CA PHE A 234 12.95 -5.57 10.35
C PHE A 234 13.32 -6.25 11.69
N GLU A 235 14.33 -7.11 11.71
CA GLU A 235 14.77 -7.86 12.92
C GLU A 235 15.30 -6.94 14.04
N ARG A 236 15.80 -5.75 13.69
CA ARG A 236 16.12 -4.67 14.64
C ARG A 236 14.86 -3.99 15.22
N ILE A 237 13.77 -3.87 14.45
CA ILE A 237 12.55 -3.14 14.82
C ILE A 237 11.55 -3.98 15.62
N ILE A 238 11.35 -5.25 15.27
CA ILE A 238 10.28 -6.11 15.86
C ILE A 238 10.34 -6.24 17.38
N LYS A 239 11.52 -6.05 17.99
CA LYS A 239 11.73 -6.06 19.44
C LYS A 239 10.96 -4.96 20.20
N LYS A 240 10.34 -4.01 19.49
CA LYS A 240 9.52 -2.91 20.05
C LYS A 240 8.05 -3.28 20.29
N LEU A 241 7.52 -4.36 19.68
CA LEU A 241 6.09 -4.71 19.76
C LEU A 241 5.84 -6.23 19.70
N ASP A 242 5.48 -6.81 20.84
CA ASP A 242 5.08 -8.23 20.95
C ASP A 242 3.78 -8.51 20.17
N GLY A 243 3.80 -9.57 19.36
CA GLY A 243 2.62 -10.04 18.62
C GLY A 243 2.94 -10.89 17.39
N ILE A 244 4.20 -10.99 16.98
CA ILE A 244 4.66 -11.89 15.91
C ILE A 244 4.79 -13.31 16.47
N ILE A 245 4.27 -14.31 15.74
CA ILE A 245 4.35 -15.74 16.12
C ILE A 245 5.26 -16.55 15.19
N SER A 246 5.40 -16.13 13.94
CA SER A 246 6.36 -16.69 12.99
C SER A 246 6.71 -15.67 11.91
N TYR A 247 7.95 -15.67 11.45
CA TYR A 247 8.33 -15.00 10.21
C TYR A 247 9.41 -15.80 9.46
N GLY A 248 9.47 -15.65 8.15
CA GLY A 248 10.37 -16.40 7.29
C GLY A 248 10.20 -16.08 5.82
N SER A 249 11.09 -16.62 4.99
CA SER A 249 10.93 -16.65 3.54
C SER A 249 10.27 -17.97 3.12
N GLU A 250 9.83 -18.05 1.86
CA GLU A 250 9.21 -19.21 1.20
C GLU A 250 7.93 -19.77 1.80
N ASN A 251 7.96 -20.36 3.00
CA ASN A 251 6.77 -20.90 3.65
C ASN A 251 6.70 -20.48 5.12
N VAL A 252 5.60 -19.82 5.49
CA VAL A 252 5.38 -19.38 6.86
C VAL A 252 3.99 -19.84 7.29
N LEU A 253 3.96 -20.84 8.18
CA LEU A 253 2.75 -21.53 8.65
C LEU A 253 1.84 -21.99 7.49
N GLY A 254 2.41 -22.65 6.49
CA GLY A 254 1.69 -23.22 5.35
C GLY A 254 1.52 -22.29 4.15
N LEU A 255 1.67 -20.97 4.31
CA LEU A 255 1.48 -20.00 3.22
C LEU A 255 2.77 -19.80 2.39
N ASP A 256 2.66 -19.89 1.07
CA ASP A 256 3.75 -19.57 0.11
C ASP A 256 4.00 -18.04 0.03
N VAL A 257 5.28 -17.69 0.03
CA VAL A 257 5.86 -16.34 0.17
C VAL A 257 6.89 -16.05 -0.95
N GLY A 258 7.53 -17.10 -1.47
CA GLY A 258 8.79 -17.02 -2.23
C GLY A 258 10.00 -16.53 -1.41
N GLU A 259 11.19 -16.59 -2.01
CA GLU A 259 12.44 -16.09 -1.40
C GLU A 259 12.50 -14.57 -1.34
N GLU A 260 11.86 -13.89 -2.29
CA GLU A 260 11.93 -12.43 -2.48
C GLU A 260 11.30 -11.63 -1.34
N HIS A 261 10.57 -12.28 -0.45
CA HIS A 261 9.86 -11.64 0.63
C HIS A 261 10.06 -12.36 1.97
N ILE A 262 9.81 -11.64 3.05
CA ILE A 262 9.64 -12.20 4.38
C ILE A 262 8.15 -12.10 4.74
N GLY A 263 7.52 -13.25 4.90
CA GLY A 263 6.18 -13.40 5.44
C GLY A 263 6.20 -13.25 6.95
N ILE A 264 5.23 -12.51 7.48
CA ILE A 264 5.15 -12.17 8.90
C ILE A 264 3.75 -12.49 9.42
N VAL A 265 3.66 -13.53 10.26
CA VAL A 265 2.43 -13.90 10.97
C VAL A 265 2.39 -13.19 12.31
N MET A 266 1.28 -12.51 12.57
CA MET A 266 0.98 -11.98 13.90
C MET A 266 -0.33 -12.53 14.41
N ILE A 267 -0.43 -12.59 15.74
CA ILE A 267 -1.69 -12.63 16.48
C ILE A 267 -2.63 -11.56 15.93
N GLY A 268 -3.90 -11.90 15.77
CA GLY A 268 -4.95 -10.95 15.41
C GLY A 268 -5.28 -10.02 16.56
N GLY A 269 -5.51 -8.73 16.28
CA GLY A 269 -5.88 -7.76 17.32
C GLY A 269 -7.22 -8.06 18.02
N LEU A 270 -8.02 -8.98 17.46
CA LEU A 270 -9.28 -9.47 18.01
C LEU A 270 -9.15 -10.78 18.80
N SER A 271 -7.96 -11.38 18.93
CA SER A 271 -7.75 -12.61 19.71
C SER A 271 -8.18 -12.49 21.19
N PRO A 272 -8.04 -11.33 21.87
CA PRO A 272 -8.61 -11.15 23.21
C PRO A 272 -10.15 -11.05 23.26
N ILE A 273 -10.81 -10.91 22.11
CA ILE A 273 -12.27 -10.81 21.99
C ILE A 273 -12.90 -12.18 21.65
N ALA A 274 -12.16 -13.06 20.97
CA ALA A 274 -12.64 -14.38 20.58
C ALA A 274 -13.18 -15.26 21.75
N PRO A 275 -12.54 -15.32 22.95
CA PRO A 275 -13.06 -16.03 24.11
C PRO A 275 -14.47 -15.65 24.59
N PHE A 276 -14.97 -14.47 24.24
CA PHE A 276 -16.33 -14.05 24.58
C PHE A 276 -17.35 -14.72 23.66
N VAL A 277 -17.08 -14.74 22.36
CA VAL A 277 -17.92 -15.40 21.34
C VAL A 277 -17.84 -16.93 21.46
N GLU A 278 -16.68 -17.47 21.84
CA GLU A 278 -16.47 -18.89 22.19
C GLU A 278 -17.29 -19.33 23.42
N LYS A 279 -17.64 -18.39 24.32
CA LYS A 279 -18.50 -18.64 25.50
C LYS A 279 -19.94 -18.14 25.35
N ASP A 280 -20.41 -17.94 24.12
CA ASP A 280 -21.77 -17.47 23.80
C ASP A 280 -22.16 -16.13 24.48
N ILE A 281 -21.17 -15.29 24.80
CA ILE A 281 -21.38 -13.96 25.36
C ILE A 281 -21.66 -12.99 24.19
N PRO A 282 -22.83 -12.30 24.16
CA PRO A 282 -23.15 -11.37 23.09
C PRO A 282 -22.07 -10.29 22.99
N THR A 283 -21.54 -10.12 21.78
CA THR A 283 -20.36 -9.29 21.51
C THR A 283 -20.51 -8.60 20.16
N GLU A 284 -20.39 -7.27 20.13
CA GLU A 284 -20.28 -6.48 18.89
C GLU A 284 -18.82 -6.09 18.67
N ILE A 285 -18.32 -6.16 17.43
CA ILE A 285 -16.90 -5.95 17.12
C ILE A 285 -16.74 -4.91 16.00
N ILE A 286 -15.87 -3.93 16.21
CA ILE A 286 -15.53 -2.87 15.26
C ILE A 286 -14.00 -2.90 15.03
N PRO A 287 -13.51 -3.61 14.01
CA PRO A 287 -12.08 -3.66 13.67
C PRO A 287 -11.55 -2.28 13.24
N MET A 288 -10.27 -1.99 13.54
CA MET A 288 -9.57 -0.78 13.09
C MET A 288 -10.29 0.55 13.43
N SER A 289 -11.00 0.59 14.56
CA SER A 289 -12.01 1.62 14.86
C SER A 289 -11.45 3.04 14.99
N SER A 290 -10.28 3.19 15.61
CA SER A 290 -9.79 4.50 16.06
C SER A 290 -8.30 4.48 16.35
N ILE A 291 -7.70 5.67 16.40
CA ILE A 291 -6.34 5.90 16.89
C ILE A 291 -6.46 6.60 18.25
N VAL A 292 -5.72 6.10 19.24
CA VAL A 292 -5.73 6.58 20.63
C VAL A 292 -4.30 6.74 21.15
N ARG A 293 -4.12 7.38 22.31
CA ARG A 293 -2.80 7.42 22.96
C ARG A 293 -2.54 6.09 23.68
N LEU A 294 -1.37 5.48 23.44
CA LEU A 294 -0.95 4.24 24.10
C LEU A 294 -0.94 4.36 25.63
N SER A 295 -0.69 5.57 26.15
CA SER A 295 -0.75 5.90 27.58
C SER A 295 -2.16 5.92 28.18
N SER A 296 -3.23 6.02 27.38
CA SER A 296 -4.62 5.91 27.88
C SER A 296 -5.16 4.47 27.87
N LEU A 297 -4.30 3.48 27.63
CA LEU A 297 -4.62 2.05 27.72
C LEU A 297 -3.92 1.45 28.95
N HIS A 298 -4.64 0.66 29.73
CA HIS A 298 -4.11 -0.03 30.91
C HIS A 298 -3.09 -1.08 30.48
N LYS A 299 -1.97 -1.17 31.20
CA LYS A 299 -0.98 -2.24 31.02
C LYS A 299 -1.43 -3.48 31.81
N LEU A 300 -1.29 -4.65 31.20
CA LEU A 300 -1.43 -5.96 31.82
C LEU A 300 -0.10 -6.71 31.83
N GLU A 301 -0.01 -7.77 32.63
CA GLU A 301 1.09 -8.73 32.53
C GLU A 301 0.92 -9.59 31.28
N LYS A 302 2.05 -9.98 30.67
CA LYS A 302 2.08 -10.72 29.42
C LYS A 302 3.30 -11.64 29.31
N LYS A 303 3.05 -12.86 28.83
CA LYS A 303 4.07 -13.81 28.41
C LYS A 303 4.53 -13.50 26.98
N SER A 304 5.83 -13.37 26.77
CA SER A 304 6.41 -13.32 25.43
C SER A 304 6.37 -14.71 24.77
N LEU A 305 5.97 -14.77 23.51
CA LEU A 305 5.97 -16.01 22.72
C LEU A 305 7.33 -16.24 22.07
N LYS A 306 7.69 -17.50 21.82
CA LYS A 306 8.83 -17.85 20.95
C LYS A 306 8.41 -17.64 19.50
N ILE A 307 9.35 -17.15 18.67
CA ILE A 307 9.12 -16.98 17.24
C ILE A 307 9.63 -18.21 16.50
N SER A 308 8.74 -18.90 15.78
CA SER A 308 9.11 -20.04 14.94
C SER A 308 9.65 -19.58 13.58
N THR A 309 10.79 -20.15 13.13
CA THR A 309 11.42 -19.84 11.83
C THR A 309 11.91 -21.13 11.15
N LYS A 310 11.82 -21.19 9.81
CA LYS A 310 12.29 -22.30 8.95
C LYS A 310 12.91 -21.75 7.66
N LYS A 311 13.62 -22.59 6.89
CA LYS A 311 14.31 -22.25 5.61
C LYS A 311 14.14 -23.36 4.57
N ALA A 312 14.08 -23.02 3.28
CA ALA A 312 14.18 -23.92 2.12
C ALA A 312 14.59 -23.14 0.84
N ASN A 313 14.34 -23.71 -0.36
CA ASN A 313 14.67 -23.23 -1.72
C ASN A 313 13.55 -23.63 -2.71
N VAL A 314 13.25 -23.02 -3.89
CA VAL A 314 13.63 -21.77 -4.60
C VAL A 314 12.52 -21.49 -5.65
N ARG A 315 12.19 -20.24 -6.06
CA ARG A 315 11.24 -20.00 -7.19
C ARG A 315 11.37 -18.64 -7.94
N ILE A 316 10.56 -18.48 -9.01
CA ILE A 316 10.60 -17.36 -9.99
C ILE A 316 10.27 -15.99 -9.35
N LYS A 317 10.99 -14.95 -9.77
CA LYS A 317 10.95 -13.58 -9.24
C LYS A 317 10.16 -12.62 -10.15
N THR A 318 9.32 -11.76 -9.56
CA THR A 318 8.52 -10.75 -10.30
C THR A 318 9.26 -9.42 -10.43
N ALA A 319 8.87 -8.55 -11.35
CA ALA A 319 9.41 -7.19 -11.43
C ALA A 319 9.09 -6.37 -10.17
N LEU A 320 7.85 -6.46 -9.65
CA LEU A 320 7.50 -5.77 -8.40
C LEU A 320 8.35 -6.23 -7.21
N SER A 321 8.60 -7.54 -7.07
CA SER A 321 9.42 -8.06 -5.97
C SER A 321 10.90 -7.65 -6.11
N LYS A 322 11.44 -7.62 -7.33
CA LYS A 322 12.76 -7.02 -7.61
C LYS A 322 12.80 -5.54 -7.18
N MET A 323 11.81 -4.74 -7.56
CA MET A 323 11.73 -3.32 -7.17
C MET A 323 11.70 -3.16 -5.64
N ILE A 324 10.90 -3.95 -4.93
CA ILE A 324 10.83 -3.91 -3.46
C ILE A 324 12.19 -4.24 -2.83
N ASN A 325 12.92 -5.22 -3.37
CA ASN A 325 14.25 -5.56 -2.90
C ASN A 325 15.34 -4.54 -3.30
N LEU A 326 15.14 -3.76 -4.36
CA LEU A 326 16.02 -2.64 -4.73
C LEU A 326 15.78 -1.39 -3.86
N MET A 327 14.53 -1.08 -3.49
CA MET A 327 14.22 0.03 -2.58
C MET A 327 14.91 -0.10 -1.21
N ALA A 328 15.25 -1.32 -0.77
CA ALA A 328 15.96 -1.56 0.48
C ALA A 328 17.42 -1.05 0.50
N HIS A 329 18.02 -0.85 -0.68
CA HIS A 329 19.39 -0.36 -0.86
C HIS A 329 19.48 1.15 -1.11
N VAL A 330 18.35 1.83 -1.28
CA VAL A 330 18.32 3.29 -1.43
C VAL A 330 18.52 3.93 -0.07
N ASN A 331 19.57 4.73 0.09
CA ASN A 331 19.84 5.48 1.32
C ASN A 331 20.15 6.97 1.10
N TYR A 332 19.98 7.48 -0.13
CA TYR A 332 20.05 8.90 -0.46
C TYR A 332 19.24 9.77 0.52
N ASP A 333 19.92 10.73 1.14
CA ASP A 333 19.33 11.70 2.07
C ASP A 333 19.09 13.05 1.37
N ILE A 334 17.91 13.64 1.57
CA ILE A 334 17.48 14.86 0.87
C ILE A 334 18.16 16.14 1.40
N TYR A 335 18.72 16.11 2.61
CA TYR A 335 19.39 17.23 3.26
C TYR A 335 20.90 17.21 2.99
N GLU A 336 21.53 16.04 3.08
CA GLU A 336 22.95 15.86 2.69
C GLU A 336 23.13 15.84 1.16
N LYS A 337 22.05 15.59 0.40
CA LYS A 337 22.00 15.50 -1.07
C LYS A 337 22.97 14.47 -1.68
N ASP A 338 23.18 13.37 -0.97
CA ASP A 338 24.04 12.27 -1.38
C ASP A 338 23.58 10.94 -0.72
N GLY A 339 24.14 9.84 -1.20
CA GLY A 339 23.87 8.47 -0.74
C GLY A 339 23.65 7.51 -1.90
N ASP A 340 23.35 6.25 -1.59
CA ASP A 340 23.22 5.18 -2.57
C ASP A 340 21.91 5.29 -3.36
N VAL A 341 22.05 5.28 -4.69
CA VAL A 341 20.97 5.30 -5.68
C VAL A 341 21.05 4.08 -6.59
N ILE A 342 19.92 3.70 -7.18
CA ILE A 342 19.84 2.58 -8.12
C ILE A 342 19.91 3.11 -9.55
N VAL A 343 20.80 2.55 -10.36
CA VAL A 343 21.00 2.93 -11.77
C VAL A 343 20.69 1.79 -12.74
N ASN A 344 20.11 2.15 -13.88
CA ASN A 344 20.04 1.31 -15.08
C ASN A 344 21.41 1.31 -15.79
N ILE A 345 21.67 0.29 -16.62
CA ILE A 345 22.93 0.17 -17.36
C ILE A 345 22.67 0.00 -18.85
N GLY A 346 23.21 0.93 -19.65
CA GLY A 346 23.37 0.79 -21.11
C GLY A 346 24.84 0.68 -21.49
N TYR A 347 25.13 0.09 -22.66
CA TYR A 347 26.48 0.06 -23.22
C TYR A 347 26.47 0.54 -24.68
N ILE A 348 27.40 1.42 -25.03
CA ILE A 348 27.64 1.91 -26.40
C ILE A 348 29.06 1.55 -26.86
N ASP A 349 29.33 1.58 -28.17
CA ASP A 349 30.71 1.50 -28.66
C ASP A 349 31.50 2.75 -28.28
N LYS A 350 32.76 2.57 -27.87
CA LYS A 350 33.60 3.65 -27.33
C LYS A 350 33.89 4.80 -28.30
N LYS A 351 33.76 4.57 -29.61
CA LYS A 351 33.87 5.60 -30.67
C LYS A 351 32.80 6.70 -30.60
N TYR A 352 31.69 6.45 -29.91
CA TYR A 352 30.56 7.38 -29.77
C TYR A 352 30.56 8.13 -28.43
N LEU A 353 31.66 8.09 -27.64
CA LEU A 353 31.68 8.66 -26.29
C LEU A 353 31.29 10.14 -26.27
N ASP A 354 31.99 10.97 -27.04
CA ASP A 354 31.84 12.43 -26.96
C ASP A 354 30.45 12.87 -27.46
N GLU A 355 30.01 12.30 -28.59
CA GLU A 355 28.68 12.49 -29.18
C GLU A 355 27.55 12.04 -28.22
N ALA A 356 27.72 10.91 -27.53
CA ALA A 356 26.77 10.44 -26.53
C ALA A 356 26.70 11.34 -25.29
N LEU A 357 27.80 12.02 -24.90
CA LEU A 357 27.78 12.97 -23.79
C LEU A 357 26.98 14.23 -24.15
N ASP A 358 27.12 14.76 -25.36
CA ASP A 358 26.30 15.88 -25.85
C ASP A 358 24.81 15.50 -25.95
N ILE A 359 24.48 14.32 -26.48
CA ILE A 359 23.09 13.83 -26.58
C ILE A 359 22.48 13.55 -25.19
N LEU A 360 23.26 13.02 -24.24
CA LEU A 360 22.81 12.86 -22.85
C LEU A 360 22.60 14.21 -22.14
N LYS A 361 23.48 15.19 -22.40
CA LYS A 361 23.35 16.56 -21.89
C LYS A 361 22.07 17.23 -22.42
N GLU A 362 21.75 17.06 -23.70
CA GLU A 362 20.47 17.47 -24.27
C GLU A 362 19.29 16.73 -23.61
N ALA A 363 19.33 15.40 -23.49
CA ALA A 363 18.28 14.60 -22.86
C ALA A 363 17.97 15.02 -21.42
N TYR A 364 18.99 15.29 -20.62
CA TYR A 364 18.83 15.76 -19.25
C TYR A 364 18.34 17.22 -19.19
N SER A 365 18.76 18.09 -20.11
CA SER A 365 18.20 19.45 -20.24
C SER A 365 16.71 19.46 -20.61
N LYS A 366 16.24 18.47 -21.38
CA LYS A 366 14.83 18.22 -21.72
C LYS A 366 14.04 17.55 -20.58
N GLY A 367 14.70 17.18 -19.47
CA GLY A 367 14.08 16.50 -18.34
C GLY A 367 13.69 15.03 -18.61
N LEU A 368 14.37 14.36 -19.55
CA LEU A 368 14.15 12.93 -19.84
C LEU A 368 14.76 12.03 -18.76
N GLY A 369 15.85 12.48 -18.13
CA GLY A 369 16.55 11.78 -17.05
C GLY A 369 15.99 12.06 -15.66
N ILE A 370 16.23 11.13 -14.73
CA ILE A 370 15.89 11.31 -13.31
C ILE A 370 17.09 11.94 -12.59
N SER A 371 16.81 12.93 -11.73
CA SER A 371 17.79 13.91 -11.21
C SER A 371 18.42 14.78 -12.32
N ASP A 372 19.47 15.54 -11.97
CA ASP A 372 20.35 16.19 -12.94
C ASP A 372 21.63 15.38 -13.22
N ARG A 373 21.77 14.16 -12.69
CA ARG A 373 22.98 13.34 -12.80
C ARG A 373 22.83 12.05 -13.60
N PHE A 374 23.92 11.69 -14.27
CA PHE A 374 24.20 10.37 -14.84
C PHE A 374 25.66 9.99 -14.59
N GLY A 375 26.06 8.77 -14.95
CA GLY A 375 27.46 8.35 -14.88
C GLY A 375 27.88 7.64 -16.16
N TYR A 376 29.19 7.60 -16.42
CA TYR A 376 29.74 6.74 -17.46
C TYR A 376 31.08 6.13 -17.02
N GLU A 377 31.41 4.98 -17.60
CA GLU A 377 32.61 4.21 -17.29
C GLU A 377 33.21 3.74 -18.62
N VAL A 378 34.41 4.24 -18.93
CA VAL A 378 35.11 3.94 -20.20
C VAL A 378 35.83 2.59 -20.08
N LEU A 379 35.25 1.55 -20.68
CA LEU A 379 35.85 0.22 -20.73
C LEU A 379 36.84 0.14 -21.90
N LYS A 380 37.33 -1.07 -22.20
CA LYS A 380 38.31 -1.32 -23.26
C LYS A 380 37.78 -0.87 -24.63
N ASP A 381 36.69 -1.50 -25.07
CA ASP A 381 36.11 -1.36 -26.41
C ASP A 381 34.72 -0.70 -26.41
N LYS A 382 34.06 -0.61 -25.24
CA LYS A 382 32.73 0.00 -25.02
C LYS A 382 32.78 1.10 -23.95
N VAL A 383 31.73 1.92 -23.88
CA VAL A 383 31.42 2.79 -22.74
C VAL A 383 30.14 2.27 -22.08
N LYS A 384 30.17 2.17 -20.75
CA LYS A 384 29.03 1.78 -19.90
C LYS A 384 28.39 3.06 -19.36
N ILE A 385 27.10 3.26 -19.56
CA ILE A 385 26.34 4.44 -19.16
C ILE A 385 25.39 4.05 -18.01
N LYS A 386 25.33 4.89 -16.97
CA LYS A 386 24.53 4.73 -15.76
C LYS A 386 23.48 5.84 -15.68
N THR A 387 22.19 5.51 -15.68
CA THR A 387 21.10 6.49 -15.49
C THR A 387 20.21 6.11 -14.31
N ILE A 388 19.80 7.08 -13.49
CA ILE A 388 19.06 6.77 -12.25
C ILE A 388 17.70 6.14 -12.57
N CYS A 389 17.43 4.98 -11.95
CA CYS A 389 16.17 4.26 -12.08
C CYS A 389 15.09 4.87 -11.15
N ALA A 390 13.83 4.83 -11.60
CA ALA A 390 12.70 5.38 -10.85
C ALA A 390 12.42 4.66 -9.51
N VAL A 391 12.97 3.46 -9.30
CA VAL A 391 12.95 2.77 -8.00
C VAL A 391 13.74 3.52 -6.91
N THR A 392 14.68 4.40 -7.30
CA THR A 392 15.36 5.34 -6.39
C THR A 392 14.37 6.33 -5.79
N LEU A 393 13.47 6.90 -6.61
CA LEU A 393 12.39 7.76 -6.13
C LEU A 393 11.45 6.98 -5.19
N ASP A 394 11.05 5.77 -5.59
CA ASP A 394 10.20 4.91 -4.75
C ASP A 394 10.88 4.62 -3.39
N GLY A 395 12.21 4.44 -3.35
CA GLY A 395 12.99 4.21 -2.14
C GLY A 395 13.10 5.45 -1.23
N ILE A 396 13.44 6.62 -1.78
CA ILE A 396 13.52 7.89 -1.05
C ILE A 396 12.15 8.20 -0.38
N ILE A 397 11.07 8.11 -1.15
CA ILE A 397 9.71 8.41 -0.69
C ILE A 397 9.27 7.44 0.41
N ASN A 398 9.56 6.13 0.29
CA ASN A 398 9.28 5.16 1.35
C ASN A 398 10.15 5.38 2.61
N ASN A 399 11.43 5.74 2.47
CA ASN A 399 12.31 6.04 3.61
C ASN A 399 11.83 7.24 4.43
N LEU A 400 11.21 8.24 3.78
CA LEU A 400 10.58 9.39 4.41
C LEU A 400 9.17 9.08 4.97
N GLY A 401 8.76 7.81 4.97
CA GLY A 401 7.53 7.36 5.63
C GLY A 401 6.25 7.51 4.80
N VAL A 402 6.36 7.73 3.48
CA VAL A 402 5.24 7.78 2.54
C VAL A 402 5.14 6.46 1.75
N PRO A 403 4.12 5.61 1.98
CA PRO A 403 3.94 4.36 1.24
C PRO A 403 3.60 4.60 -0.24
N ILE A 404 4.60 4.47 -1.12
CA ILE A 404 4.42 4.54 -2.58
C ILE A 404 4.47 3.14 -3.20
N ILE A 405 3.49 2.86 -4.07
CA ILE A 405 3.19 1.50 -4.55
C ILE A 405 3.25 1.47 -6.09
N PRO A 406 4.34 0.94 -6.69
CA PRO A 406 4.42 0.71 -8.13
C PRO A 406 3.30 -0.21 -8.65
N LYS A 407 2.70 0.14 -9.79
CA LYS A 407 1.60 -0.62 -10.42
C LYS A 407 1.96 -1.09 -11.83
N TYR A 408 2.35 -0.15 -12.69
CA TYR A 408 2.54 -0.37 -14.13
C TYR A 408 3.78 0.36 -14.64
N GLY A 409 4.52 -0.27 -15.54
CA GLY A 409 5.47 0.40 -16.43
C GLY A 409 4.94 0.34 -17.86
N GLY A 410 5.17 1.38 -18.67
CA GLY A 410 4.52 1.49 -19.98
C GLY A 410 5.00 2.66 -20.82
N ILE A 411 4.35 2.85 -21.96
CA ILE A 411 4.54 3.99 -22.86
C ILE A 411 3.49 5.06 -22.54
N LEU A 412 3.97 6.26 -22.24
CA LEU A 412 3.19 7.47 -22.03
C LEU A 412 3.26 8.33 -23.28
N GLU A 413 2.13 8.51 -23.95
CA GLU A 413 1.96 9.49 -25.02
C GLU A 413 1.59 10.85 -24.42
N VAL A 414 2.25 11.91 -24.89
CA VAL A 414 2.01 13.31 -24.50
C VAL A 414 1.85 14.13 -25.77
N LYS A 415 0.66 14.71 -25.99
CA LYS A 415 0.32 15.49 -27.18
C LYS A 415 -0.51 16.70 -26.79
N GLU A 416 0.00 17.89 -27.11
CA GLU A 416 -0.57 19.18 -26.67
C GLU A 416 -0.75 19.19 -25.13
N GLU A 417 -1.98 19.32 -24.64
CA GLU A 417 -2.32 19.23 -23.20
C GLU A 417 -2.76 17.82 -22.77
N GLU A 418 -2.94 16.88 -23.70
CA GLU A 418 -3.34 15.50 -23.39
C GLU A 418 -2.15 14.60 -23.05
N MET A 419 -2.36 13.73 -22.06
CA MET A 419 -1.40 12.74 -21.58
C MET A 419 -2.14 11.42 -21.35
N ARG A 420 -1.66 10.32 -21.94
CA ARG A 420 -2.26 8.98 -21.75
C ARG A 420 -1.22 7.87 -21.85
N PHE A 421 -1.40 6.81 -21.05
CA PHE A 421 -0.69 5.56 -21.32
C PHE A 421 -1.35 4.86 -22.52
N ILE A 422 -0.56 4.53 -23.53
CA ILE A 422 -1.02 3.76 -24.70
C ILE A 422 -0.77 2.26 -24.54
N ASP A 423 0.29 1.89 -23.82
CA ASP A 423 0.68 0.52 -23.48
C ASP A 423 1.12 0.44 -22.02
N ILE A 424 0.71 -0.61 -21.29
CA ILE A 424 1.13 -0.85 -19.89
C ILE A 424 1.32 -2.33 -19.58
N ILE A 425 2.36 -2.63 -18.79
CA ILE A 425 2.60 -3.94 -18.17
C ILE A 425 2.61 -3.78 -16.65
N LYS A 426 1.87 -4.63 -15.96
CA LYS A 426 1.73 -4.61 -14.50
C LYS A 426 2.92 -5.27 -13.81
N TYR A 427 3.67 -4.54 -12.99
CA TYR A 427 4.90 -5.04 -12.34
C TYR A 427 4.68 -6.32 -11.51
N SER A 428 3.48 -6.51 -10.95
CA SER A 428 3.11 -7.72 -10.19
C SER A 428 2.67 -8.91 -11.04
N GLY A 429 2.73 -8.80 -12.38
CA GLY A 429 2.30 -9.82 -13.34
C GLY A 429 3.37 -10.15 -14.39
N THR A 430 4.58 -9.62 -14.26
CA THR A 430 5.74 -9.86 -15.13
C THR A 430 6.97 -10.20 -14.30
N SER A 431 7.92 -10.93 -14.88
CA SER A 431 9.29 -11.12 -14.37
C SER A 431 10.33 -10.23 -15.10
N LEU A 432 9.97 -9.73 -16.29
CA LEU A 432 10.73 -8.80 -17.12
C LEU A 432 10.44 -7.34 -16.73
N ASP A 433 11.37 -6.43 -17.02
CA ASP A 433 11.13 -5.01 -16.86
C ASP A 433 10.24 -4.48 -18.01
N PRO A 434 9.13 -3.77 -17.74
CA PRO A 434 8.37 -3.11 -18.80
C PRO A 434 9.20 -2.13 -19.64
N HIS A 435 10.16 -1.42 -19.04
CA HIS A 435 10.96 -0.42 -19.76
C HIS A 435 11.98 -1.06 -20.71
N GLU A 436 12.42 -2.29 -20.44
CA GLU A 436 13.20 -3.13 -21.37
C GLU A 436 12.33 -3.55 -22.59
N ILE A 437 11.07 -3.95 -22.36
CA ILE A 437 10.14 -4.39 -23.41
C ILE A 437 9.70 -3.24 -24.34
N PHE A 438 9.61 -2.02 -23.80
CA PHE A 438 9.18 -0.83 -24.53
C PHE A 438 10.36 0.05 -25.01
N PHE A 439 11.61 -0.33 -24.75
CA PHE A 439 12.80 0.51 -24.94
C PHE A 439 12.95 1.11 -26.36
N ASN A 440 12.71 0.29 -27.38
CA ASN A 440 12.80 0.64 -28.80
C ASN A 440 11.41 0.93 -29.41
N LYS A 441 10.52 1.58 -28.64
CA LYS A 441 9.15 1.93 -29.05
C LYS A 441 8.75 3.34 -28.61
N VAL A 442 9.74 4.20 -28.35
CA VAL A 442 9.55 5.56 -27.85
C VAL A 442 10.46 6.52 -28.62
N ASP A 443 9.88 7.57 -29.18
CA ASP A 443 10.60 8.65 -29.88
C ASP A 443 11.30 9.64 -28.90
N CYS A 444 10.93 9.59 -27.62
CA CYS A 444 11.33 10.57 -26.60
C CYS A 444 10.99 12.04 -26.94
N GLU A 445 10.01 12.26 -27.82
CA GLU A 445 9.45 13.57 -28.18
C GLU A 445 7.93 13.62 -27.92
N THR A 446 7.18 12.61 -28.39
CA THR A 446 5.73 12.48 -28.18
C THR A 446 5.36 11.26 -27.34
N THR A 447 6.28 10.32 -27.18
CA THR A 447 6.14 9.04 -26.48
C THR A 447 7.35 8.77 -25.59
N PHE A 448 7.09 8.34 -24.36
CA PHE A 448 8.12 8.22 -23.32
C PHE A 448 7.92 6.93 -22.51
N LEU A 449 9.02 6.33 -22.04
CA LEU A 449 8.92 5.34 -20.97
C LEU A 449 8.46 6.04 -19.70
N ALA A 450 7.48 5.47 -19.01
CA ALA A 450 6.94 6.00 -17.77
C ALA A 450 6.48 4.88 -16.82
N GLY A 451 6.38 5.20 -15.53
CA GLY A 451 5.95 4.23 -14.51
C GLY A 451 4.89 4.81 -13.57
N PHE A 452 3.73 4.15 -13.50
CA PHE A 452 2.58 4.53 -12.70
C PHE A 452 2.64 3.91 -11.30
N ARG A 453 2.58 4.76 -10.28
CA ARG A 453 2.48 4.44 -8.85
C ARG A 453 1.11 4.86 -8.30
N GLU A 454 0.78 4.35 -7.13
CA GLU A 454 -0.23 4.96 -6.26
C GLU A 454 0.35 5.32 -4.91
N ILE A 455 -0.11 6.43 -4.34
CA ILE A 455 0.01 6.79 -2.90
C ILE A 455 -1.39 6.94 -2.30
N HIS A 456 -1.53 6.80 -0.97
CA HIS A 456 -2.81 7.13 -0.31
C HIS A 456 -3.01 8.65 -0.28
N ARG A 457 -4.26 9.11 -0.41
CA ARG A 457 -4.61 10.54 -0.57
C ARG A 457 -4.09 11.45 0.54
N ILE A 458 -3.90 10.93 1.76
CA ILE A 458 -3.39 11.70 2.90
C ILE A 458 -1.87 11.94 2.85
N CYS A 459 -1.15 11.18 2.01
CA CYS A 459 0.28 11.40 1.74
C CYS A 459 0.54 12.37 0.59
N ARG A 460 -0.50 12.95 -0.04
CA ARG A 460 -0.32 13.76 -1.25
C ARG A 460 0.48 15.04 -0.97
N GLU A 461 0.04 15.83 0.00
CA GLU A 461 0.68 17.09 0.39
C GLU A 461 2.12 16.85 0.87
N GLU A 462 2.36 15.73 1.55
CA GLU A 462 3.70 15.30 1.98
C GLU A 462 4.58 14.85 0.80
N LEU A 463 4.02 14.15 -0.20
CA LEU A 463 4.76 13.82 -1.43
C LEU A 463 5.12 15.09 -2.22
N GLU A 464 4.18 16.04 -2.33
CA GLU A 464 4.41 17.34 -2.98
C GLU A 464 5.56 18.08 -2.27
N ARG A 465 5.56 18.13 -0.92
CA ARG A 465 6.66 18.67 -0.10
C ARG A 465 7.99 17.93 -0.28
N ILE A 466 7.98 16.60 -0.41
CA ILE A 466 9.19 15.79 -0.64
C ILE A 466 9.80 16.09 -2.02
N ILE A 467 8.98 16.31 -3.04
CA ILE A 467 9.45 16.65 -4.40
C ILE A 467 10.07 18.05 -4.43
N GLU A 468 9.44 19.02 -3.78
CA GLU A 468 9.97 20.39 -3.64
C GLU A 468 11.34 20.41 -2.95
N LEU A 469 11.55 19.56 -1.92
CA LEU A 469 12.84 19.44 -1.22
C LEU A 469 13.89 18.63 -2.00
N LEU A 470 13.48 17.68 -2.83
CA LEU A 470 14.38 16.82 -3.60
C LEU A 470 14.95 17.54 -4.84
N GLU A 471 14.21 18.48 -5.43
CA GLU A 471 14.61 19.30 -6.60
C GLU A 471 15.00 18.47 -7.85
N TRP A 472 14.56 17.21 -7.94
CA TRP A 472 14.89 16.31 -9.05
C TRP A 472 13.83 16.29 -10.16
N ASN A 473 14.30 16.29 -11.41
CA ASN A 473 13.55 15.70 -12.52
C ASN A 473 13.18 14.24 -12.17
N GLY A 474 11.94 13.81 -12.45
CA GLY A 474 11.54 12.42 -12.20
C GLY A 474 10.05 12.19 -12.15
N ILE A 475 9.32 13.03 -11.41
CA ILE A 475 7.85 12.93 -11.30
C ILE A 475 7.20 13.90 -12.28
N LYS A 476 6.42 13.35 -13.23
CA LYS A 476 5.79 14.09 -14.33
C LYS A 476 4.40 14.63 -13.96
N CYS A 477 3.66 13.92 -13.10
CA CYS A 477 2.35 14.34 -12.63
C CYS A 477 1.91 13.60 -11.36
N ILE A 478 1.18 14.29 -10.47
CA ILE A 478 0.42 13.73 -9.36
C ILE A 478 -1.07 13.91 -9.65
N GLY A 479 -1.83 12.82 -9.64
CA GLY A 479 -3.27 12.81 -9.89
C GLY A 479 -4.10 13.12 -8.66
N GLU A 480 -5.35 13.51 -8.89
CA GLU A 480 -6.31 13.82 -7.84
C GLU A 480 -6.89 12.56 -7.18
N PRO A 481 -7.16 12.55 -5.86
CA PRO A 481 -7.66 11.37 -5.15
C PRO A 481 -8.93 10.79 -5.80
N ASN A 482 -8.98 9.47 -5.99
CA ASN A 482 -10.11 8.77 -6.63
C ASN A 482 -10.35 9.08 -8.14
N ASN A 483 -9.50 9.86 -8.82
CA ASN A 483 -9.65 10.16 -10.24
C ASN A 483 -8.69 9.35 -11.12
N GLU A 484 -9.05 9.18 -12.38
CA GLU A 484 -8.17 8.59 -13.40
C GLU A 484 -7.03 9.56 -13.74
N LEU A 485 -5.84 9.02 -14.00
CA LEU A 485 -4.67 9.80 -14.40
C LEU A 485 -4.03 9.13 -15.62
N ALA A 486 -3.87 9.90 -16.70
CA ALA A 486 -3.36 9.42 -17.99
C ALA A 486 -4.05 8.13 -18.51
N GLY A 487 -5.37 8.06 -18.37
CA GLY A 487 -6.19 6.88 -18.74
C GLY A 487 -6.16 5.71 -17.74
N VAL A 488 -5.32 5.76 -16.70
CA VAL A 488 -5.18 4.70 -15.70
C VAL A 488 -6.11 4.94 -14.51
N LYS A 489 -6.91 3.93 -14.18
CA LYS A 489 -7.80 3.91 -13.00
C LYS A 489 -7.02 3.66 -11.70
N VAL A 490 -7.15 4.58 -10.75
CA VAL A 490 -6.63 4.43 -9.37
C VAL A 490 -7.54 3.58 -8.50
N ASN A 491 -7.01 3.04 -7.40
CA ASN A 491 -7.78 2.43 -6.32
C ASN A 491 -8.47 3.48 -5.42
N LYS A 492 -9.39 3.04 -4.56
CA LYS A 492 -10.15 3.96 -3.70
C LYS A 492 -9.22 4.70 -2.73
N ASP A 493 -9.42 6.00 -2.60
CA ASP A 493 -8.65 6.96 -1.80
C ASP A 493 -7.16 7.01 -2.12
N MET A 494 -6.78 6.56 -3.33
CA MET A 494 -5.42 6.71 -3.84
C MET A 494 -5.32 7.88 -4.82
N CYS A 495 -4.15 8.50 -4.87
CA CYS A 495 -3.70 9.34 -5.98
C CYS A 495 -2.82 8.51 -6.92
N GLY A 496 -2.95 8.71 -8.23
CA GLY A 496 -1.97 8.22 -9.20
C GLY A 496 -0.72 9.10 -9.18
N VAL A 497 0.46 8.53 -9.43
CA VAL A 497 1.71 9.27 -9.59
C VAL A 497 2.45 8.72 -10.79
N ILE A 498 2.84 9.59 -11.73
CA ILE A 498 3.60 9.22 -12.92
C ILE A 498 5.04 9.64 -12.74
N THR A 499 5.97 8.69 -12.78
CA THR A 499 7.38 8.99 -13.03
C THR A 499 7.71 8.84 -14.51
N ILE A 500 8.69 9.59 -14.99
CA ILE A 500 9.42 9.24 -16.20
C ILE A 500 10.21 7.93 -15.97
N GLY A 501 10.56 7.23 -17.04
CA GLY A 501 11.43 6.06 -17.03
C GLY A 501 12.89 6.49 -17.06
N GLY A 502 13.71 5.98 -16.12
CA GLY A 502 15.15 6.28 -16.06
C GLY A 502 15.94 5.83 -17.29
N ALA A 503 15.35 5.01 -18.17
CA ALA A 503 15.94 4.59 -19.43
C ALA A 503 15.68 5.57 -20.59
N ASN A 504 14.85 6.61 -20.45
CA ASN A 504 14.58 7.57 -21.54
C ASN A 504 15.84 8.24 -22.13
N PRO A 505 16.88 8.63 -21.35
CA PRO A 505 18.13 9.15 -21.93
C PRO A 505 18.90 8.09 -22.74
N LEU A 506 18.71 6.81 -22.45
CA LEU A 506 19.28 5.70 -23.23
C LEU A 506 18.45 5.43 -24.50
N SER A 507 17.13 5.62 -24.47
CA SER A 507 16.29 5.58 -25.68
C SER A 507 16.63 6.75 -26.60
N PHE A 508 16.83 7.95 -26.04
CA PHE A 508 17.20 9.14 -26.82
C PHE A 508 18.56 8.99 -27.53
N LEU A 509 19.50 8.21 -26.99
CA LEU A 509 20.72 7.82 -27.72
C LEU A 509 20.42 6.92 -28.93
N ASN A 510 19.55 5.91 -28.79
CA ASN A 510 19.13 5.05 -29.89
C ASN A 510 18.45 5.85 -31.03
N GLU A 511 17.56 6.78 -30.68
CA GLU A 511 16.86 7.62 -31.67
C GLU A 511 17.79 8.63 -32.37
N ASN A 512 18.95 8.95 -31.78
CA ASN A 512 20.03 9.74 -32.39
C ASN A 512 21.17 8.84 -32.91
N GLU A 513 20.82 7.70 -33.53
CA GLU A 513 21.71 6.73 -34.20
C GLU A 513 22.80 6.03 -33.34
N ILE A 514 22.94 6.34 -32.05
CA ILE A 514 23.90 5.69 -31.13
C ILE A 514 23.27 4.45 -30.49
N SER A 515 23.59 3.28 -31.04
CA SER A 515 23.03 2.00 -30.57
C SER A 515 23.45 1.64 -29.13
N VAL A 516 22.47 1.47 -28.24
CA VAL A 516 22.61 1.10 -26.83
C VAL A 516 22.21 -0.35 -26.55
N GLU A 517 23.15 -1.15 -26.05
CA GLU A 517 22.88 -2.46 -25.42
C GLU A 517 22.45 -2.23 -23.95
N ILE A 518 21.14 -2.21 -23.66
CA ILE A 518 20.63 -2.25 -22.28
C ILE A 518 20.86 -3.62 -21.64
N LYS A 519 21.10 -3.64 -20.33
CA LYS A 519 21.02 -4.86 -19.50
C LYS A 519 19.98 -4.73 -18.39
N ALA A 520 19.22 -5.79 -18.18
CA ALA A 520 18.27 -5.94 -17.06
C ALA A 520 18.92 -5.98 -15.65
N MET A 521 20.24 -5.78 -15.54
CA MET A 521 20.96 -5.68 -14.27
C MET A 521 20.99 -4.22 -13.83
N HIS A 522 20.45 -3.97 -12.64
CA HIS A 522 20.57 -2.68 -11.97
C HIS A 522 21.85 -2.67 -11.12
N GLU A 523 22.55 -1.54 -11.07
CA GLU A 523 23.68 -1.32 -10.15
C GLU A 523 23.24 -0.41 -8.98
N ILE A 524 23.84 -0.61 -7.82
CA ILE A 524 23.86 0.39 -6.74
C ILE A 524 25.07 1.29 -7.04
N THR A 525 24.93 2.60 -6.91
CA THR A 525 26.01 3.58 -7.15
C THR A 525 25.76 4.78 -6.26
N LYS A 526 26.82 5.38 -5.71
CA LYS A 526 26.68 6.53 -4.81
C LYS A 526 26.43 7.79 -5.62
N PHE A 527 25.49 8.65 -5.22
CA PHE A 527 25.11 9.82 -6.02
C PHE A 527 26.29 10.78 -6.28
N SER A 528 27.24 10.89 -5.34
CA SER A 528 28.51 11.59 -5.52
C SER A 528 29.40 11.07 -6.65
N GLU A 529 29.24 9.82 -7.10
CA GLU A 529 30.00 9.20 -8.20
C GLU A 529 29.39 9.47 -9.58
N LEU A 530 28.17 10.02 -9.61
CA LEU A 530 27.51 10.49 -10.82
C LEU A 530 27.87 11.97 -11.06
N ILE A 531 27.95 12.39 -12.32
CA ILE A 531 28.24 13.76 -12.76
C ILE A 531 26.95 14.51 -13.12
N SER A 532 26.87 15.83 -12.89
CA SER A 532 25.73 16.61 -13.38
C SER A 532 25.87 16.87 -14.88
N TYR A 533 24.76 16.89 -15.61
CA TYR A 533 24.75 17.30 -17.03
C TYR A 533 25.17 18.76 -17.23
N LYS A 534 25.30 19.54 -16.14
CA LYS A 534 25.73 20.95 -16.11
C LYS A 534 27.25 21.11 -15.97
N ASP A 535 27.95 20.04 -15.55
CA ASP A 535 29.40 20.01 -15.37
C ASP A 535 30.13 19.49 -16.65
N ILE A 536 29.34 19.17 -17.68
CA ILE A 536 29.71 18.79 -19.05
C ILE A 536 29.26 19.92 -19.96
#